data_AF-A0A3N5K7K4-F1
#
_entry.id   AF-A0A3N5K7K4-F1
#
_cell.length_a   1.000
_cell.length_b   1.000
_cell.length_c   1.000
_cell.angle_alpha   90.00
_cell.angle_beta   90.00
_cell.angle_gamma   90.00
#
_symmetry.space_group_name_H-M   'P 1'
#
loop_
_entity.id
_entity.type
_entity.pdbx_description
1 polymer ?
#
loop_
_entity_poly.entity_id
_entity_poly.type
_entity_poly.pdbx_seq_one_letter_code
_entity_poly.pdbx_strand_id
1 'polypeptide(L)'
;MADLEPTDRFLDRHIGPSTAEQAKMLSEIGYTTLDELTTAAVPALIRSDAPLALPAALGESATTTALRGLADRNRVVPSLIGLGYHGTLTPPVIQRNVLEDPSWYTAYTPYQPEISQGRLEALLNFQTMVSDLTGTDLANASLLDEPTAAAEAMAMARRLAPKDSSSRFIIDEGCHPHTIAVVQTRAEPLGIEVEIGDAQQLLSTGKAPFAVLVQTPTTTGEILDLDPLNGAVHQTGGFVIAATDLLACCLVVPPGDQGADIVVGSAQRFGVPLGFGGPHAGFIATRTEFARSLPGRLVGVSKDHAGRTALRLALQTREQ
;
A
#
# COMPACT_ATOMS: atom_id res chain seq x y z
N MET A 1 -12.39 26.69 -43.67
CA MET A 1 -12.93 26.92 -42.32
C MET A 1 -11.75 26.84 -41.39
N ALA A 2 -11.38 27.94 -40.73
CA ALA A 2 -10.34 27.87 -39.70
C ALA A 2 -10.80 26.84 -38.67
N ASP A 3 -9.92 25.90 -38.31
CA ASP A 3 -10.17 24.93 -37.26
C ASP A 3 -10.55 25.67 -35.98
N LEU A 4 -11.80 25.48 -35.54
CA LEU A 4 -12.30 26.09 -34.33
C LEU A 4 -11.68 25.33 -33.15
N GLU A 5 -10.83 26.01 -32.39
CA GLU A 5 -10.26 25.47 -31.15
C GLU A 5 -11.36 25.18 -30.11
N PRO A 6 -11.23 24.12 -29.29
CA PRO A 6 -12.18 23.82 -28.21
C PRO A 6 -12.26 24.98 -27.21
N THR A 7 -13.47 25.31 -26.76
CA THR A 7 -13.68 26.36 -25.75
C THR A 7 -13.46 25.89 -24.31
N ASP A 8 -13.45 24.58 -24.07
CA ASP A 8 -13.27 23.93 -22.76
C ASP A 8 -11.82 23.44 -22.55
N ARG A 9 -10.86 24.37 -22.69
CA ARG A 9 -9.42 24.09 -22.55
C ARG A 9 -9.05 23.82 -21.09
N PHE A 10 -8.59 22.61 -20.82
CA PHE A 10 -8.15 22.20 -19.48
C PHE A 10 -6.96 23.02 -18.95
N LEU A 11 -6.07 23.50 -19.85
CA LEU A 11 -4.89 24.29 -19.49
C LEU A 11 -5.26 25.51 -18.63
N ASP A 12 -6.33 26.20 -19.03
CA ASP A 12 -6.79 27.44 -18.40
C ASP A 12 -7.52 27.19 -17.06
N ARG A 13 -7.80 25.92 -16.72
CA ARG A 13 -8.32 25.47 -15.42
C ARG A 13 -7.22 24.91 -14.50
N HIS A 14 -6.23 24.27 -15.11
CA HIS A 14 -5.16 23.59 -14.39
C HIS A 14 -4.06 24.55 -13.92
N ILE A 15 -3.66 25.49 -14.78
CA ILE A 15 -2.64 26.50 -14.44
C ILE A 15 -3.33 27.68 -13.75
N GLY A 16 -3.01 27.88 -12.47
CA GLY A 16 -3.58 28.97 -11.67
C GLY A 16 -3.26 30.37 -12.20
N PRO A 17 -1.96 30.73 -12.37
CA PRO A 17 -1.58 32.08 -12.81
C PRO A 17 -2.02 32.37 -14.25
N SER A 18 -2.84 33.40 -14.41
CA SER A 18 -3.21 34.00 -15.70
C SER A 18 -2.01 34.66 -16.39
N THR A 19 -2.13 34.99 -17.68
CA THR A 19 -1.07 35.70 -18.42
C THR A 19 -0.66 37.02 -17.76
N ALA A 20 -1.61 37.77 -17.20
CA ALA A 20 -1.31 39.01 -16.49
C ALA A 20 -0.55 38.78 -15.18
N GLU A 21 -0.92 37.75 -14.43
CA GLU A 21 -0.22 37.36 -13.20
C GLU A 21 1.18 36.82 -13.51
N GLN A 22 1.34 36.02 -14.57
CA GLN A 22 2.64 35.55 -15.04
C GLN A 22 3.54 36.73 -15.41
N ALA A 23 3.03 37.72 -16.14
CA ALA A 23 3.80 38.92 -16.49
C ALA A 23 4.23 39.71 -15.24
N LYS A 24 3.33 39.86 -14.26
CA LYS A 24 3.65 40.48 -12.97
C LYS A 24 4.74 39.70 -12.25
N MET A 25 4.60 38.38 -12.11
CA MET A 25 5.57 37.52 -11.44
C MET A 25 6.94 37.59 -12.11
N LEU A 26 7.00 37.50 -13.44
CA LEU A 26 8.24 37.60 -14.23
C LEU A 26 8.94 38.94 -13.98
N SER A 27 8.21 40.05 -13.98
CA SER A 27 8.77 41.36 -13.70
C SER A 27 9.40 41.45 -12.31
N GLU A 28 8.80 40.83 -11.29
CA GLU A 28 9.34 40.84 -9.92
C GLU A 28 10.67 40.08 -9.79
N ILE A 29 10.85 39.04 -10.60
CA ILE A 29 12.08 38.24 -10.64
C ILE A 29 13.06 38.67 -11.74
N GLY A 30 12.79 39.79 -12.42
CA GLY A 30 13.69 40.40 -13.40
C GLY A 30 13.71 39.76 -14.79
N TYR A 31 12.67 39.03 -15.17
CA TYR A 31 12.52 38.40 -16.49
C TYR A 31 11.36 39.02 -17.28
N THR A 32 11.44 38.95 -18.62
CA THR A 32 10.37 39.48 -19.49
C THR A 32 9.45 38.38 -20.02
N THR A 33 9.97 37.16 -20.23
CA THR A 33 9.22 36.02 -20.75
C THR A 33 9.51 34.72 -20.00
N LEU A 34 8.60 33.76 -20.08
CA LEU A 34 8.82 32.41 -19.57
C LEU A 34 9.99 31.71 -20.28
N ASP A 35 10.21 31.98 -21.57
CA ASP A 35 11.33 31.40 -22.33
C ASP A 35 12.70 31.88 -21.83
N GLU A 36 12.79 33.17 -21.47
CA GLU A 36 13.99 33.76 -20.87
C GLU A 36 14.29 33.12 -19.51
N LEU A 37 13.27 33.04 -18.64
CA LEU A 37 13.36 32.36 -17.35
C LEU A 37 13.78 30.90 -17.50
N THR A 38 13.16 30.17 -18.43
CA THR A 38 13.45 28.75 -18.68
C THR A 38 14.87 28.55 -19.19
N THR A 39 15.35 29.42 -20.07
CA THR A 39 16.73 29.38 -20.58
C THR A 39 17.77 29.67 -19.50
N ALA A 40 17.46 30.57 -18.57
CA ALA A 40 18.33 30.85 -17.44
C ALA A 40 18.34 29.71 -16.39
N ALA A 41 17.18 29.06 -16.18
CA ALA A 41 17.02 28.02 -15.15
C ALA A 41 17.49 26.63 -15.59
N VAL A 42 17.25 26.24 -16.84
CA VAL A 42 17.54 24.89 -17.35
C VAL A 42 18.81 24.89 -18.20
N PRO A 43 19.87 24.15 -17.82
CA PRO A 43 21.11 24.09 -18.60
C PRO A 43 20.87 23.60 -20.03
N ALA A 44 21.43 24.32 -21.01
CA ALA A 44 21.25 24.01 -22.44
C ALA A 44 21.68 22.58 -22.81
N LEU A 45 22.68 22.01 -22.12
CA LEU A 45 23.19 20.66 -22.41
C LEU A 45 22.13 19.56 -22.24
N ILE A 46 21.13 19.78 -21.38
CA ILE A 46 20.08 18.79 -21.09
C ILE A 46 18.69 19.23 -21.60
N ARG A 47 18.59 20.41 -22.22
CA ARG A 47 17.32 20.95 -22.72
C ARG A 47 17.04 20.40 -24.12
N SER A 48 15.80 19.96 -24.35
CA SER A 48 15.29 19.68 -25.69
C SER A 48 14.57 20.91 -26.23
N ASP A 49 14.99 21.38 -27.41
CA ASP A 49 14.26 22.41 -28.15
C ASP A 49 13.20 21.82 -29.11
N ALA A 50 13.16 20.48 -29.25
CA ALA A 50 12.12 19.82 -30.02
C ALA A 50 10.81 19.75 -29.20
N PRO A 51 9.65 20.11 -29.79
CA PRO A 51 8.37 19.95 -29.12
C PRO A 51 8.08 18.48 -28.85
N LEU A 52 7.30 18.21 -27.81
CA LEU A 52 6.84 16.85 -27.51
C LEU A 52 6.00 16.32 -28.68
N ALA A 53 6.33 15.13 -29.17
CA ALA A 53 5.59 14.44 -30.22
C ALA A 53 4.30 13.81 -29.66
N LEU A 54 3.32 14.65 -29.31
CA LEU A 54 2.03 14.26 -28.75
C LEU A 54 0.88 14.64 -29.69
N PRO A 55 -0.27 13.93 -29.63
CA PRO A 55 -1.49 14.35 -30.31
C PRO A 55 -1.95 15.74 -29.86
N ALA A 56 -2.76 16.40 -30.68
CA ALA A 56 -3.41 17.65 -30.28
C ALA A 56 -4.23 17.45 -29.00
N ALA A 57 -4.19 18.46 -28.12
CA ALA A 57 -4.92 18.42 -26.86
C ALA A 57 -6.43 18.40 -27.09
N LEU A 58 -7.13 17.55 -26.36
CA LEU A 58 -8.59 17.52 -26.33
C LEU A 58 -9.11 18.48 -25.25
N GLY A 59 -10.30 19.05 -25.49
CA GLY A 59 -11.07 19.70 -24.43
C GLY A 59 -11.53 18.70 -23.35
N GLU A 60 -11.96 19.18 -22.19
CA GLU A 60 -12.40 18.33 -21.06
C GLU A 60 -13.56 17.38 -21.43
N SER A 61 -14.54 17.89 -22.17
CA SER A 61 -15.73 17.13 -22.59
C SER A 61 -15.37 16.04 -23.60
N ALA A 62 -14.50 16.37 -24.56
CA ALA A 62 -14.00 15.44 -25.56
C ALA A 62 -13.12 14.35 -24.92
N THR A 63 -12.30 14.71 -23.93
CA THR A 63 -11.48 13.77 -23.16
C THR A 63 -12.35 12.74 -22.42
N THR A 64 -13.39 13.21 -21.72
CA THR A 64 -14.32 12.31 -21.01
C THR A 64 -15.02 11.35 -21.96
N THR A 65 -15.44 11.84 -23.13
CA THR A 65 -16.08 11.00 -24.16
C THR A 65 -15.12 9.95 -24.72
N ALA A 66 -13.88 10.35 -25.02
CA ALA A 66 -12.84 9.45 -25.51
C ALA A 66 -12.51 8.36 -24.49
N LEU A 67 -12.35 8.71 -23.20
CA LEU A 67 -12.09 7.76 -22.13
C LEU A 67 -13.27 6.79 -21.92
N ARG A 68 -14.52 7.25 -22.03
CA ARG A 68 -15.69 6.38 -21.98
C ARG A 68 -15.68 5.36 -23.12
N GLY A 69 -15.36 5.79 -24.34
CA GLY A 69 -15.23 4.89 -25.49
C GLY A 69 -14.13 3.82 -25.30
N LEU A 70 -13.06 4.13 -24.57
CA LEU A 70 -12.05 3.14 -24.18
C LEU A 70 -12.58 2.19 -23.10
N ALA A 71 -13.25 2.71 -22.07
CA ALA A 71 -13.82 1.92 -20.98
C ALA A 71 -14.89 0.93 -21.47
N ASP A 72 -15.71 1.32 -22.45
CA ASP A 72 -16.77 0.48 -23.04
C ASP A 72 -16.23 -0.77 -23.78
N ARG A 73 -14.91 -0.82 -24.04
CA ARG A 73 -14.25 -2.01 -24.61
C ARG A 73 -14.01 -3.10 -23.56
N ASN A 74 -14.04 -2.76 -22.28
CA ASN A 74 -13.88 -3.73 -21.19
C ASN A 74 -15.15 -4.55 -21.03
N ARG A 75 -15.00 -5.82 -20.64
CA ARG A 75 -16.12 -6.71 -20.30
C ARG A 75 -16.16 -6.92 -18.80
N VAL A 76 -17.18 -6.37 -18.14
CA VAL A 76 -17.41 -6.58 -16.72
C VAL A 76 -18.17 -7.90 -16.55
N VAL A 77 -17.54 -8.86 -15.89
CA VAL A 77 -18.11 -10.20 -15.63
C VAL A 77 -18.01 -10.53 -14.13
N PRO A 78 -18.86 -11.42 -13.61
CA PRO A 78 -18.65 -11.99 -12.29
C PRO A 78 -17.32 -12.77 -12.27
N SER A 79 -16.34 -12.26 -11.53
CA SER A 79 -15.03 -12.91 -11.38
C SER A 79 -14.97 -13.65 -10.04
N LEU A 80 -15.02 -14.99 -10.10
CA LEU A 80 -14.83 -15.89 -8.96
C LEU A 80 -13.41 -16.49 -8.94
N ILE A 81 -12.43 -15.75 -9.48
CA ILE A 81 -11.03 -16.19 -9.55
C ILE A 81 -10.42 -16.28 -8.15
N GLY A 82 -10.79 -15.37 -7.24
CA GLY A 82 -10.18 -15.28 -5.92
C GLY A 82 -8.77 -14.74 -6.02
N LEU A 83 -7.79 -15.50 -5.52
CA LEU A 83 -6.36 -15.14 -5.53
C LEU A 83 -6.09 -13.75 -4.92
N GLY A 84 -6.70 -13.45 -3.76
CA GLY A 84 -6.51 -12.19 -3.03
C GLY A 84 -7.41 -11.04 -3.48
N TYR A 85 -8.20 -11.22 -4.55
CA TYR A 85 -9.12 -10.20 -5.07
C TYR A 85 -10.55 -10.73 -5.12
N HIS A 86 -11.44 -10.05 -4.40
CA HIS A 86 -12.82 -10.48 -4.24
C HIS A 86 -13.79 -9.34 -4.55
N GLY A 87 -14.83 -9.64 -5.34
CA GLY A 87 -15.92 -8.70 -5.58
C GLY A 87 -16.53 -8.24 -4.25
N THR A 88 -16.74 -6.93 -4.12
CA THR A 88 -17.31 -6.31 -2.91
C THR A 88 -18.24 -5.17 -3.30
N LEU A 89 -19.10 -4.76 -2.37
CA LEU A 89 -19.96 -3.60 -2.53
C LEU A 89 -19.33 -2.43 -1.79
N THR A 90 -18.88 -1.41 -2.53
CA THR A 90 -18.49 -0.13 -1.93
C THR A 90 -19.75 0.56 -1.43
N PRO A 91 -19.89 0.82 -0.12
CA PRO A 91 -21.07 1.52 0.39
C PRO A 91 -21.21 2.88 -0.31
N PRO A 92 -22.37 3.20 -0.94
CA PRO A 92 -22.51 4.42 -1.75
C PRO A 92 -22.22 5.71 -0.96
N VAL A 93 -22.47 5.70 0.34
CA VAL A 93 -22.14 6.83 1.22
C VAL A 93 -20.63 7.05 1.37
N ILE A 94 -19.82 5.99 1.35
CA ILE A 94 -18.35 6.07 1.39
C ILE A 94 -17.81 6.46 0.02
N GLN A 95 -18.34 5.86 -1.06
CA GLN A 95 -17.96 6.23 -2.42
C GLN A 95 -18.14 7.74 -2.64
N ARG A 96 -19.34 8.26 -2.35
CA ARG A 96 -19.68 9.67 -2.61
C ARG A 96 -18.96 10.65 -1.69
N ASN A 97 -18.86 10.37 -0.39
CA ASN A 97 -18.41 11.35 0.61
C ASN A 97 -16.97 11.15 1.08
N VAL A 98 -16.24 10.18 0.51
CA VAL A 98 -14.82 9.96 0.80
C VAL A 98 -14.03 9.80 -0.50
N LEU A 99 -14.37 8.81 -1.33
CA LEU A 99 -13.60 8.52 -2.55
C LEU A 99 -13.76 9.62 -3.61
N GLU A 100 -14.98 10.13 -3.78
CA GLU A 100 -15.32 11.18 -4.74
C GLU A 100 -15.34 12.59 -4.11
N ASP A 101 -14.83 12.74 -2.88
CA ASP A 101 -14.76 14.02 -2.17
C ASP A 101 -13.32 14.56 -2.12
N PRO A 102 -13.02 15.69 -2.80
CA PRO A 102 -11.67 16.26 -2.83
C PRO A 102 -11.14 16.65 -1.45
N SER A 103 -11.99 16.89 -0.46
CA SER A 103 -11.54 17.18 0.92
C SER A 103 -10.80 16.01 1.56
N TRP A 104 -11.01 14.78 1.07
CA TRP A 104 -10.34 13.57 1.52
C TRP A 104 -9.10 13.21 0.69
N TYR A 105 -9.16 13.36 -0.64
CA TYR A 105 -8.10 12.85 -1.53
C TYR A 105 -7.07 13.90 -1.98
N THR A 106 -7.27 15.20 -1.72
CA THR A 106 -6.32 16.25 -2.16
C THR A 106 -5.20 16.50 -1.16
N ALA A 107 -5.43 16.24 0.13
CA ALA A 107 -4.39 16.35 1.15
C ALA A 107 -3.36 15.22 1.02
N TYR A 108 -2.14 15.47 1.50
CA TYR A 108 -1.08 14.47 1.52
C TYR A 108 -0.85 13.91 2.94
N THR A 109 0.30 13.27 3.15
CA THR A 109 0.76 12.73 4.44
C THR A 109 0.48 13.72 5.58
N PRO A 110 -0.05 13.26 6.74
CA PRO A 110 -0.35 14.11 7.90
C PRO A 110 0.92 14.53 8.68
N TYR A 111 1.86 15.22 8.01
CA TYR A 111 3.06 15.77 8.64
C TYR A 111 2.77 16.91 9.63
N GLN A 112 1.67 17.64 9.41
CA GLN A 112 1.18 18.69 10.30
C GLN A 112 -0.04 18.14 11.06
N PRO A 113 0.15 17.45 12.20
CA PRO A 113 -0.90 16.70 12.86
C PRO A 113 -2.09 17.56 13.32
N GLU A 114 -1.85 18.82 13.71
CA GLU A 114 -2.85 19.75 14.24
C GLU A 114 -3.97 20.04 13.22
N ILE A 115 -3.65 20.01 11.93
CA ILE A 115 -4.58 20.23 10.82
C ILE A 115 -4.91 18.92 10.06
N SER A 116 -4.64 17.78 10.70
CA SER A 116 -4.75 16.46 10.06
C SER A 116 -5.44 15.41 10.93
N GLN A 117 -6.05 15.81 12.06
CA GLN A 117 -6.64 14.88 13.04
C GLN A 117 -7.69 13.96 12.43
N GLY A 118 -8.55 14.44 11.50
CA GLY A 118 -9.60 13.62 10.91
C GLY A 118 -9.08 12.37 10.18
N ARG A 119 -8.09 12.52 9.29
CA ARG A 119 -7.50 11.36 8.59
C ARG A 119 -6.57 10.54 9.49
N LEU A 120 -5.93 11.15 10.49
CA LEU A 120 -5.19 10.40 11.51
C LEU A 120 -6.11 9.49 12.31
N GLU A 121 -7.32 9.95 12.64
CA GLU A 121 -8.33 9.15 13.34
C GLU A 121 -8.84 8.01 12.46
N ALA A 122 -9.14 8.28 11.18
CA ALA A 122 -9.52 7.23 10.24
C ALA A 122 -8.43 6.14 10.07
N LEU A 123 -7.15 6.54 10.04
CA LEU A 123 -6.03 5.61 10.00
C LEU A 123 -5.84 4.85 11.33
N LEU A 124 -6.09 5.48 12.48
CA LEU A 124 -6.10 4.78 13.76
C LEU A 124 -7.23 3.74 13.80
N ASN A 125 -8.42 4.07 13.29
CA ASN A 125 -9.53 3.12 13.17
C ASN A 125 -9.16 1.94 12.26
N PHE A 126 -8.46 2.19 11.15
CA PHE A 126 -7.92 1.13 10.30
C PHE A 126 -6.95 0.22 11.07
N GLN A 127 -6.00 0.80 11.81
CA GLN A 127 -5.05 0.04 12.63
C GLN A 127 -5.78 -0.81 13.67
N THR A 128 -6.74 -0.24 14.39
CA THR A 128 -7.55 -0.95 15.39
C THR A 128 -8.34 -2.09 14.75
N MET A 129 -9.03 -1.84 13.64
CA MET A 129 -9.78 -2.87 12.92
C MET A 129 -8.87 -4.03 12.48
N VAL A 130 -7.69 -3.73 11.94
CA VAL A 130 -6.73 -4.78 11.53
C VAL A 130 -6.22 -5.54 12.76
N SER A 131 -5.80 -4.87 13.82
CA SER A 131 -5.34 -5.50 15.06
C SER A 131 -6.41 -6.42 15.66
N ASP A 132 -7.64 -5.93 15.81
CA ASP A 132 -8.78 -6.69 16.37
C ASP A 132 -9.09 -7.94 15.54
N LEU A 133 -9.15 -7.81 14.21
CA LEU A 133 -9.47 -8.92 13.33
C LEU A 133 -8.31 -9.90 13.14
N THR A 134 -7.06 -9.48 13.34
CA THR A 134 -5.91 -10.38 13.18
C THR A 134 -5.47 -11.03 14.49
N GLY A 135 -6.04 -10.63 15.64
CA GLY A 135 -5.61 -11.10 16.95
C GLY A 135 -4.19 -10.62 17.31
N THR A 136 -3.83 -9.41 16.89
CA THR A 136 -2.48 -8.85 17.12
C THR A 136 -2.53 -7.50 17.85
N ASP A 137 -1.44 -7.12 18.50
CA ASP A 137 -1.40 -5.90 19.32
C ASP A 137 -1.38 -4.61 18.50
N LEU A 138 -0.75 -4.64 17.31
CA LEU A 138 -0.39 -3.43 16.58
C LEU A 138 -0.41 -3.66 15.07
N ALA A 139 -1.12 -2.81 14.34
CA ALA A 139 -1.06 -2.72 12.88
C ALA A 139 -0.50 -1.37 12.42
N ASN A 140 0.08 -1.34 11.22
CA ASN A 140 0.53 -0.11 10.60
C ASN A 140 -0.61 0.64 9.87
N ALA A 141 -0.32 1.84 9.37
CA ALA A 141 -1.26 2.67 8.62
C ALA A 141 -1.26 2.36 7.11
N SER A 142 -1.23 1.05 6.77
CA SER A 142 -1.17 0.44 5.44
C SER A 142 0.22 0.23 4.80
N LEU A 143 0.25 -0.69 3.85
CA LEU A 143 1.29 -0.95 2.84
C LEU A 143 0.66 -0.90 1.43
N LEU A 144 1.46 -1.19 0.41
CA LEU A 144 1.06 -1.02 -1.00
C LEU A 144 0.07 -2.08 -1.48
N ASP A 145 0.30 -3.35 -1.13
CA ASP A 145 -0.53 -4.50 -1.46
C ASP A 145 -0.15 -5.70 -0.55
N GLU A 146 -0.86 -6.82 -0.67
CA GLU A 146 -0.54 -8.05 0.08
C GLU A 146 0.86 -8.64 -0.26
N PRO A 147 1.24 -8.82 -1.55
CA PRO A 147 2.56 -9.36 -1.90
C PRO A 147 3.73 -8.58 -1.32
N THR A 148 3.67 -7.24 -1.38
CA THR A 148 4.69 -6.39 -0.79
C THR A 148 4.62 -6.39 0.73
N ALA A 149 3.44 -6.51 1.33
CA ALA A 149 3.32 -6.71 2.78
C ALA A 149 3.98 -8.01 3.25
N ALA A 150 3.81 -9.12 2.54
CA ALA A 150 4.49 -10.38 2.83
C ALA A 150 6.02 -10.26 2.69
N ALA A 151 6.50 -9.56 1.66
CA ALA A 151 7.94 -9.31 1.50
C ALA A 151 8.51 -8.41 2.60
N GLU A 152 7.76 -7.39 3.04
CA GLU A 152 8.14 -6.55 4.17
C GLU A 152 8.12 -7.32 5.50
N ALA A 153 7.18 -8.26 5.68
CA ALA A 153 7.16 -9.16 6.82
C ALA A 153 8.39 -10.08 6.85
N MET A 154 8.80 -10.64 5.69
CA MET A 154 10.06 -11.39 5.57
C MET A 154 11.26 -10.52 5.98
N ALA A 155 11.35 -9.29 5.45
CA ALA A 155 12.44 -8.38 5.79
C ALA A 155 12.41 -7.96 7.27
N MET A 156 11.23 -7.78 7.84
CA MET A 156 11.01 -7.48 9.26
C MET A 156 11.47 -8.65 10.13
N ALA A 157 11.04 -9.88 9.84
CA ALA A 157 11.47 -11.08 10.55
C ALA A 157 13.00 -11.26 10.46
N ARG A 158 13.61 -10.97 9.29
CA ARG A 158 15.06 -11.01 9.13
C ARG A 158 15.80 -10.01 10.02
N ARG A 159 15.23 -8.81 10.26
CA ARG A 159 15.79 -7.81 11.19
C ARG A 159 15.64 -8.20 12.66
N LEU A 160 14.57 -8.92 13.00
CA LEU A 160 14.29 -9.39 14.35
C LEU A 160 15.11 -10.64 14.71
N ALA A 161 15.41 -11.48 13.72
CA ALA A 161 16.22 -12.67 13.90
C ALA A 161 17.65 -12.35 14.39
N PRO A 162 18.26 -13.20 15.23
CA PRO A 162 19.67 -13.12 15.56
C PRO A 162 20.57 -13.00 14.32
N LYS A 163 21.69 -12.28 14.46
CA LYS A 163 22.60 -11.99 13.32
C LYS A 163 23.20 -13.24 12.67
N ASP A 164 23.32 -14.31 13.43
CA ASP A 164 23.89 -15.60 13.05
C ASP A 164 22.83 -16.61 12.55
N SER A 165 21.54 -16.24 12.53
CA SER A 165 20.48 -17.07 11.98
C SER A 165 20.68 -17.34 10.48
N SER A 166 20.34 -18.56 10.06
CA SER A 166 20.34 -18.98 8.66
C SER A 166 19.60 -17.98 7.76
N SER A 167 20.05 -17.82 6.52
CA SER A 167 19.36 -17.08 5.45
C SER A 167 18.12 -17.80 4.92
N ARG A 168 17.84 -19.03 5.39
CA ARG A 168 16.72 -19.86 4.94
C ARG A 168 15.38 -19.25 5.34
N PHE A 169 14.49 -19.09 4.36
CA PHE A 169 13.12 -18.64 4.51
C PHE A 169 12.20 -19.63 3.79
N ILE A 170 11.16 -20.12 4.48
CA ILE A 170 10.22 -21.08 3.89
C ILE A 170 8.94 -20.35 3.51
N ILE A 171 8.41 -20.63 2.32
CA ILE A 171 7.09 -20.21 1.90
C ILE A 171 6.24 -21.45 1.66
N ASP A 172 5.09 -21.52 2.31
CA ASP A 172 4.13 -22.58 2.08
C ASP A 172 3.54 -22.47 0.67
N GLU A 173 3.44 -23.60 -0.04
CA GLU A 173 2.89 -23.66 -1.39
C GLU A 173 1.41 -23.26 -1.48
N GLY A 174 0.69 -23.23 -0.35
CA GLY A 174 -0.66 -22.71 -0.23
C GLY A 174 -0.76 -21.18 -0.35
N CYS A 175 0.34 -20.43 -0.42
CA CYS A 175 0.30 -18.99 -0.65
C CYS A 175 -0.11 -18.62 -2.08
N HIS A 176 -0.64 -17.42 -2.28
CA HIS A 176 -0.95 -16.91 -3.62
C HIS A 176 0.30 -16.83 -4.50
N PRO A 177 0.24 -17.23 -5.78
CA PRO A 177 1.41 -17.33 -6.65
C PRO A 177 2.12 -15.99 -6.87
N HIS A 178 1.37 -14.89 -6.90
CA HIS A 178 1.91 -13.54 -7.05
C HIS A 178 2.56 -13.03 -5.74
N THR A 179 2.05 -13.45 -4.57
CA THR A 179 2.71 -13.23 -3.27
C THR A 179 4.06 -13.95 -3.23
N ILE A 180 4.09 -15.24 -3.60
CA ILE A 180 5.34 -16.03 -3.70
C ILE A 180 6.36 -15.33 -4.61
N ALA A 181 5.96 -14.92 -5.82
CA ALA A 181 6.84 -14.30 -6.80
C ALA A 181 7.46 -12.98 -6.30
N VAL A 182 6.68 -12.12 -5.65
CA VAL A 182 7.17 -10.85 -5.09
C VAL A 182 8.14 -11.09 -3.92
N VAL A 183 7.82 -12.02 -3.03
CA VAL A 183 8.70 -12.37 -1.91
C VAL A 183 10.02 -12.93 -2.41
N GLN A 184 10.02 -13.84 -3.38
CA GLN A 184 11.24 -14.36 -4.02
C GLN A 184 12.08 -13.24 -4.64
N THR A 185 11.44 -12.33 -5.40
CA THR A 185 12.11 -11.19 -6.04
C THR A 185 12.77 -10.27 -5.01
N ARG A 186 12.13 -10.07 -3.84
CA ARG A 186 12.66 -9.24 -2.75
C ARG A 186 13.74 -9.95 -1.93
N ALA A 187 13.72 -11.28 -1.90
CA ALA A 187 14.71 -12.10 -1.21
C ALA A 187 16.06 -12.15 -1.95
N GLU A 188 16.03 -12.22 -3.29
CA GLU A 188 17.20 -12.36 -4.16
C GLU A 188 18.32 -11.32 -3.88
N PRO A 189 18.07 -10.00 -3.88
CA PRO A 189 19.13 -9.02 -3.65
C PRO A 189 19.65 -9.01 -2.20
N LEU A 190 18.97 -9.68 -1.27
CA LEU A 190 19.35 -9.79 0.13
C LEU A 190 20.11 -11.10 0.43
N GLY A 191 20.25 -12.00 -0.56
CA GLY A 191 20.85 -13.32 -0.36
C GLY A 191 20.03 -14.22 0.58
N ILE A 192 18.71 -14.01 0.64
CA ILE A 192 17.79 -14.87 1.40
C ILE A 192 17.48 -16.12 0.57
N GLU A 193 17.67 -17.29 1.18
CA GLU A 193 17.46 -18.59 0.54
C GLU A 193 16.00 -19.00 0.70
N VAL A 194 15.19 -18.77 -0.33
CA VAL A 194 13.75 -19.11 -0.31
C VAL A 194 13.52 -20.55 -0.75
N GLU A 195 12.87 -21.34 0.11
CA GLU A 195 12.37 -22.68 -0.20
C GLU A 195 10.85 -22.66 -0.23
N ILE A 196 10.25 -23.28 -1.26
CA ILE A 196 8.79 -23.32 -1.45
C ILE A 196 8.33 -24.78 -1.43
N GLY A 197 7.26 -25.07 -0.70
CA GLY A 197 6.66 -26.39 -0.60
C GLY A 197 5.77 -26.49 0.64
N ASP A 198 5.36 -27.69 1.02
CA ASP A 198 4.69 -27.93 2.30
C ASP A 198 5.59 -27.47 3.46
N ALA A 199 5.15 -26.46 4.20
CA ALA A 199 5.97 -25.85 5.24
C ALA A 199 6.32 -26.82 6.38
N GLN A 200 5.42 -27.74 6.75
CA GLN A 200 5.69 -28.71 7.82
C GLN A 200 6.76 -29.72 7.40
N GLN A 201 6.69 -30.20 6.17
CA GLN A 201 7.70 -31.11 5.61
C GLN A 201 9.06 -30.42 5.49
N LEU A 202 9.09 -29.19 4.97
CA LEU A 202 10.34 -28.45 4.83
C LEU A 202 10.97 -28.10 6.18
N LEU A 203 10.19 -27.84 7.23
CA LEU A 203 10.70 -27.64 8.58
C LEU A 203 11.39 -28.87 9.18
N SER A 204 10.94 -30.08 8.80
CA SER A 204 11.54 -31.33 9.26
C SER A 204 12.91 -31.64 8.60
N THR A 205 13.32 -30.84 7.62
CA THR A 205 14.55 -31.02 6.86
C THR A 205 15.41 -29.75 6.86
N GLY A 206 16.71 -29.87 6.67
CA GLY A 206 17.60 -28.72 6.51
C GLY A 206 17.91 -27.95 7.81
N LYS A 207 18.38 -26.71 7.66
CA LYS A 207 18.66 -25.79 8.78
C LYS A 207 17.38 -25.12 9.25
N ALA A 208 17.30 -24.74 10.53
CA ALA A 208 16.19 -23.93 11.02
C ALA A 208 16.04 -22.64 10.19
N PRO A 209 14.85 -22.36 9.61
CA PRO A 209 14.61 -21.10 8.91
C PRO A 209 14.50 -19.96 9.91
N PHE A 210 14.85 -18.74 9.50
CA PHE A 210 14.60 -17.57 10.37
C PHE A 210 13.12 -17.21 10.40
N ALA A 211 12.36 -17.55 9.36
CA ALA A 211 10.91 -17.38 9.34
C ALA A 211 10.23 -18.29 8.30
N VAL A 212 8.94 -18.48 8.49
CA VAL A 212 8.03 -19.22 7.59
C VAL A 212 6.86 -18.32 7.22
N LEU A 213 6.53 -18.23 5.93
CA LEU A 213 5.31 -17.59 5.42
C LEU A 213 4.28 -18.66 5.08
N VAL A 214 3.10 -18.56 5.66
CA VAL A 214 1.90 -19.35 5.33
C VAL A 214 0.76 -18.45 4.91
N GLN A 215 -0.25 -19.02 4.28
CA GLN A 215 -1.50 -18.33 3.99
C GLN A 215 -2.68 -19.10 4.56
N THR A 216 -3.56 -18.42 5.29
CA THR A 216 -4.80 -19.01 5.76
C THR A 216 -5.97 -18.01 5.74
N PRO A 217 -7.07 -18.28 5.02
CA PRO A 217 -7.27 -19.43 4.12
C PRO A 217 -6.26 -19.48 2.95
N THR A 218 -5.83 -20.67 2.56
CA THR A 218 -4.86 -20.87 1.46
C THR A 218 -5.42 -20.39 0.13
N THR A 219 -4.57 -20.35 -0.89
CA THR A 219 -4.95 -20.00 -2.27
C THR A 219 -6.00 -20.93 -2.87
N THR A 220 -6.17 -22.14 -2.32
CA THR A 220 -7.20 -23.12 -2.70
C THR A 220 -8.41 -23.11 -1.76
N GLY A 221 -8.37 -22.28 -0.71
CA GLY A 221 -9.48 -22.05 0.22
C GLY A 221 -9.44 -22.88 1.51
N GLU A 222 -8.35 -23.60 1.78
CA GLU A 222 -8.20 -24.40 3.00
C GLU A 222 -7.93 -23.51 4.22
N ILE A 223 -8.60 -23.78 5.34
CA ILE A 223 -8.30 -23.14 6.63
C ILE A 223 -7.29 -24.03 7.36
N LEU A 224 -6.13 -23.48 7.67
CA LEU A 224 -5.03 -24.21 8.30
C LEU A 224 -5.12 -24.05 9.82
N ASP A 225 -4.81 -25.13 10.54
CA ASP A 225 -4.48 -25.07 11.96
C ASP A 225 -3.00 -24.70 12.09
N LEU A 226 -2.72 -23.51 12.65
CA LEU A 226 -1.36 -22.99 12.75
C LEU A 226 -0.62 -23.47 14.00
N ASP A 227 -1.31 -24.05 15.00
CA ASP A 227 -0.71 -24.43 16.28
C ASP A 227 0.52 -25.35 16.12
N PRO A 228 0.47 -26.45 15.32
CA PRO A 228 1.62 -27.33 15.14
C PRO A 228 2.80 -26.62 14.47
N LEU A 229 2.52 -25.77 13.50
CA LEU A 229 3.54 -25.02 12.75
C LEU A 229 4.23 -23.99 13.65
N ASN A 230 3.44 -23.20 14.40
CA ASN A 230 3.94 -22.23 15.36
C ASN A 230 4.86 -22.89 16.38
N GLY A 231 4.41 -24.00 16.98
CA GLY A 231 5.21 -24.77 17.92
C GLY A 231 6.56 -25.23 17.36
N ALA A 232 6.58 -25.73 16.12
CA ALA A 232 7.81 -26.20 15.47
C ALA A 232 8.78 -25.05 15.14
N VAL A 233 8.27 -23.94 14.60
CA VAL A 233 9.09 -22.78 14.21
C VAL A 233 9.67 -22.08 15.43
N HIS A 234 8.84 -21.82 16.45
CA HIS A 234 9.26 -21.13 17.67
C HIS A 234 10.28 -21.93 18.50
N GLN A 235 10.23 -23.26 18.48
CA GLN A 235 11.26 -24.11 19.11
C GLN A 235 12.67 -23.87 18.57
N THR A 236 12.77 -23.37 17.33
CA THR A 236 14.04 -23.03 16.68
C THR A 236 14.37 -21.53 16.72
N GLY A 237 13.52 -20.72 17.36
CA GLY A 237 13.66 -19.27 17.42
C GLY A 237 13.33 -18.53 16.12
N GLY A 238 12.65 -19.20 15.18
CA GLY A 238 12.13 -18.57 13.96
C GLY A 238 10.80 -17.84 14.19
N PHE A 239 10.33 -17.11 13.17
CA PHE A 239 9.05 -16.40 13.20
C PHE A 239 8.03 -16.99 12.23
N VAL A 240 6.75 -16.96 12.58
CA VAL A 240 5.65 -17.33 11.67
C VAL A 240 4.96 -16.08 11.15
N ILE A 241 4.89 -15.98 9.83
CA ILE A 241 4.19 -14.93 9.09
C ILE A 241 2.95 -15.55 8.47
N ALA A 242 1.78 -14.99 8.74
CA ALA A 242 0.51 -15.46 8.16
C ALA A 242 -0.08 -14.40 7.23
N ALA A 243 -0.19 -14.70 5.94
CA ALA A 243 -1.06 -13.99 5.02
C ALA A 243 -2.51 -14.43 5.24
N THR A 244 -3.44 -13.49 5.35
CA THR A 244 -4.84 -13.79 5.68
C THR A 244 -5.84 -12.82 5.04
N ASP A 245 -7.12 -13.17 5.17
CA ASP A 245 -8.26 -12.39 4.72
C ASP A 245 -9.03 -11.85 5.93
N LEU A 246 -9.19 -10.52 6.02
CA LEU A 246 -9.87 -9.87 7.14
C LEU A 246 -11.34 -10.28 7.28
N LEU A 247 -12.02 -10.60 6.18
CA LEU A 247 -13.41 -11.07 6.22
C LEU A 247 -13.49 -12.52 6.73
N ALA A 248 -12.53 -13.36 6.37
CA ALA A 248 -12.43 -14.71 6.91
C ALA A 248 -12.21 -14.68 8.43
N CYS A 249 -11.36 -13.78 8.92
CA CYS A 249 -11.09 -13.59 10.34
C CYS A 249 -12.32 -13.17 11.17
N CYS A 250 -13.39 -12.68 10.54
CA CYS A 250 -14.66 -12.47 11.24
C CYS A 250 -15.36 -13.78 11.66
N LEU A 251 -14.93 -14.93 11.13
CA LEU A 251 -15.56 -16.24 11.32
C LEU A 251 -14.62 -17.32 11.87
N VAL A 252 -13.32 -17.20 11.61
CA VAL A 252 -12.30 -18.18 12.04
C VAL A 252 -11.43 -17.59 13.14
N VAL A 253 -10.75 -18.46 13.91
CA VAL A 253 -9.75 -18.00 14.88
C VAL A 253 -8.63 -17.28 14.13
N PRO A 254 -8.35 -16.01 14.43
CA PRO A 254 -7.43 -15.23 13.63
C PRO A 254 -5.98 -15.70 13.84
N PRO A 255 -5.07 -15.50 12.87
CA PRO A 255 -3.72 -16.07 12.95
C PRO A 255 -2.90 -15.61 14.16
N GLY A 256 -3.09 -14.38 14.63
CA GLY A 256 -2.40 -13.86 15.82
C GLY A 256 -2.79 -14.59 17.10
N ASP A 257 -4.07 -14.94 17.26
CA ASP A 257 -4.57 -15.73 18.39
C ASP A 257 -4.07 -17.18 18.36
N GLN A 258 -3.76 -17.71 17.16
CA GLN A 258 -3.11 -19.02 16.99
C GLN A 258 -1.58 -18.96 17.21
N GLY A 259 -1.01 -17.76 17.42
CA GLY A 259 0.40 -17.58 17.76
C GLY A 259 1.29 -17.01 16.66
N ALA A 260 0.77 -16.67 15.48
CA ALA A 260 1.56 -16.05 14.42
C ALA A 260 2.21 -14.74 14.91
N ASP A 261 3.46 -14.48 14.50
CA ASP A 261 4.23 -13.30 14.92
C ASP A 261 3.88 -12.05 14.12
N ILE A 262 3.61 -12.23 12.83
CA ILE A 262 3.32 -11.17 11.88
C ILE A 262 2.16 -11.63 11.00
N VAL A 263 1.14 -10.79 10.86
CA VAL A 263 -0.04 -11.07 10.02
C VAL A 263 -0.11 -10.02 8.92
N VAL A 264 -0.30 -10.45 7.68
CA VAL A 264 -0.36 -9.58 6.49
C VAL A 264 -1.55 -9.92 5.62
N GLY A 265 -1.90 -9.04 4.70
CA GLY A 265 -2.98 -9.29 3.74
C GLY A 265 -3.43 -8.02 3.02
N SER A 266 -4.59 -8.12 2.38
CA SER A 266 -5.25 -7.00 1.70
C SER A 266 -6.56 -6.63 2.40
N ALA A 267 -6.79 -5.32 2.58
CA ALA A 267 -8.07 -4.80 3.04
C ALA A 267 -9.09 -4.57 1.88
N GLN A 268 -8.76 -4.98 0.65
CA GLN A 268 -9.55 -4.69 -0.56
C GLN A 268 -11.05 -4.99 -0.40
N ARG A 269 -11.38 -6.19 0.08
CA ARG A 269 -12.77 -6.66 0.11
C ARG A 269 -13.63 -5.96 1.17
N PHE A 270 -13.05 -5.11 2.01
CA PHE A 270 -13.77 -4.19 2.91
C PHE A 270 -14.22 -2.94 2.15
N GLY A 271 -15.00 -3.15 1.09
CA GLY A 271 -15.67 -2.08 0.35
C GLY A 271 -14.83 -1.31 -0.66
N VAL A 272 -13.63 -1.77 -1.05
CA VAL A 272 -12.83 -1.11 -2.10
C VAL A 272 -13.01 -1.84 -3.44
N PRO A 273 -13.31 -1.14 -4.57
CA PRO A 273 -13.48 -1.79 -5.87
C PRO A 273 -12.25 -2.61 -6.31
N LEU A 274 -12.45 -3.64 -7.14
CA LEU A 274 -11.36 -4.47 -7.68
C LEU A 274 -10.26 -3.65 -8.38
N GLY A 275 -10.62 -2.53 -9.02
CA GLY A 275 -9.66 -1.59 -9.60
C GLY A 275 -8.72 -2.17 -10.67
N PHE A 276 -9.03 -3.36 -11.21
CA PHE A 276 -8.13 -4.11 -12.10
C PHE A 276 -6.72 -4.28 -11.52
N GLY A 277 -6.63 -4.44 -10.18
CA GLY A 277 -5.39 -4.64 -9.43
C GLY A 277 -5.18 -3.66 -8.27
N GLY A 278 -5.83 -2.49 -8.27
CA GLY A 278 -5.66 -1.51 -7.18
C GLY A 278 -6.29 -0.15 -7.45
N PRO A 279 -6.09 0.82 -6.53
CA PRO A 279 -5.27 0.73 -5.31
C PRO A 279 -6.02 0.08 -4.14
N HIS A 280 -5.33 -0.77 -3.37
CA HIS A 280 -5.85 -1.38 -2.15
C HIS A 280 -4.85 -1.23 -1.03
N ALA A 281 -5.32 -1.00 0.19
CA ALA A 281 -4.44 -0.97 1.35
C ALA A 281 -4.01 -2.41 1.70
N GLY A 282 -2.74 -2.74 1.45
CA GLY A 282 -2.11 -3.87 2.13
C GLY A 282 -2.00 -3.56 3.63
N PHE A 283 -1.98 -4.58 4.49
CA PHE A 283 -1.77 -4.40 5.92
C PHE A 283 -0.63 -5.29 6.43
N ILE A 284 -0.02 -4.85 7.53
CA ILE A 284 0.88 -5.66 8.35
C ILE A 284 0.57 -5.37 9.82
N ALA A 285 0.43 -6.43 10.59
CA ALA A 285 0.08 -6.41 12.00
C ALA A 285 0.93 -7.40 12.79
N THR A 286 1.23 -7.10 14.05
CA THR A 286 2.27 -7.79 14.81
C THR A 286 2.18 -7.49 16.32
N ARG A 287 3.07 -8.09 17.11
CA ARG A 287 3.19 -7.86 18.56
C ARG A 287 3.84 -6.50 18.88
N THR A 288 3.49 -5.90 20.01
CA THR A 288 3.99 -4.57 20.43
C THR A 288 5.52 -4.52 20.52
N GLU A 289 6.15 -5.62 20.95
CA GLU A 289 7.60 -5.73 21.09
C GLU A 289 8.35 -5.58 19.74
N PHE A 290 7.69 -5.83 18.62
CA PHE A 290 8.25 -5.70 17.28
C PHE A 290 8.00 -4.33 16.63
N ALA A 291 7.34 -3.38 17.33
CA ALA A 291 6.95 -2.08 16.80
C ALA A 291 8.12 -1.26 16.20
N ARG A 292 9.34 -1.44 16.72
CA ARG A 292 10.54 -0.74 16.21
C ARG A 292 10.98 -1.22 14.83
N SER A 293 10.58 -2.41 14.41
CA SER A 293 10.90 -3.01 13.11
C SER A 293 9.74 -2.94 12.11
N LEU A 294 8.57 -2.49 12.55
CA LEU A 294 7.35 -2.36 11.74
C LEU A 294 7.61 -1.41 10.55
N PRO A 295 7.28 -1.80 9.32
CA PRO A 295 7.45 -0.96 8.13
C PRO A 295 6.30 0.06 8.00
N GLY A 296 6.60 1.17 7.32
CA GLY A 296 5.63 2.21 7.03
C GLY A 296 5.20 3.04 8.24
N ARG A 297 4.15 3.83 8.03
CA ARG A 297 3.63 4.79 8.99
C ARG A 297 2.84 4.09 10.09
N LEU A 298 2.86 4.68 11.27
CA LEU A 298 2.08 4.23 12.42
C LEU A 298 1.46 5.46 13.07
N VAL A 299 0.13 5.50 13.21
CA VAL A 299 -0.57 6.51 14.00
C VAL A 299 -0.52 6.10 15.46
N GLY A 300 -0.17 7.04 16.33
CA GLY A 300 -0.17 6.88 17.77
C GLY A 300 -0.94 7.98 18.48
N VAL A 301 -1.48 7.62 19.64
CA VAL A 301 -2.13 8.55 20.57
C VAL A 301 -1.07 9.30 21.36
N SER A 302 -1.24 10.61 21.50
CA SER A 302 -0.37 11.52 22.23
C SER A 302 -1.18 12.58 22.96
N LYS A 303 -0.52 13.64 23.42
CA LYS A 303 -1.15 14.80 24.05
C LYS A 303 -0.67 16.09 23.42
N ASP A 304 -1.56 17.06 23.28
CA ASP A 304 -1.21 18.42 22.85
C ASP A 304 -0.63 19.25 24.02
N HIS A 305 -0.30 20.52 23.74
CA HIS A 305 0.22 21.45 24.75
C HIS A 305 -0.73 21.69 25.94
N ALA A 306 -2.04 21.56 25.73
CA ALA A 306 -3.06 21.71 26.77
C ALA A 306 -3.35 20.39 27.52
N GLY A 307 -2.61 19.31 27.22
CA GLY A 307 -2.79 17.99 27.82
C GLY A 307 -3.97 17.18 27.27
N ARG A 308 -4.62 17.64 26.19
CA ARG A 308 -5.74 16.95 25.53
C ARG A 308 -5.20 15.82 24.67
N THR A 309 -5.95 14.73 24.58
CA THR A 309 -5.63 13.60 23.68
C THR A 309 -5.59 14.08 22.24
N ALA A 310 -4.52 13.76 21.51
CA ALA A 310 -4.33 14.11 20.10
C ALA A 310 -3.56 13.01 19.37
N LEU A 311 -3.74 12.90 18.05
CA LEU A 311 -3.12 11.88 17.21
C LEU A 311 -1.91 12.44 16.46
N ARG A 312 -0.91 11.60 16.20
CA ARG A 312 0.22 11.92 15.30
C ARG A 312 0.83 10.66 14.72
N LEU A 313 1.69 10.82 13.71
CA LEU A 313 2.59 9.75 13.30
C LEU A 313 3.62 9.48 14.41
N ALA A 314 3.79 8.22 14.77
CA ALA A 314 4.61 7.72 15.88
C ALA A 314 5.80 6.90 15.38
N LEU A 315 6.87 6.87 16.19
CA LEU A 315 8.10 6.10 15.90
C LEU A 315 8.69 6.40 14.50
N GLN A 316 8.68 7.66 14.07
CA GLN A 316 9.02 8.07 12.70
C GLN A 316 10.50 7.85 12.33
N THR A 317 11.38 7.61 13.31
CA THR A 317 12.80 7.28 13.07
C THR A 317 13.02 5.93 12.38
N ARG A 318 11.95 5.14 12.17
CA ARG A 318 11.95 3.90 11.38
C ARG A 318 11.81 4.16 9.88
N GLU A 319 11.24 5.30 9.51
CA GLU A 319 10.92 5.66 8.13
C GLU A 319 12.20 6.13 7.40
N GLN A 320 12.15 6.16 6.06
CA GLN A 320 13.23 6.66 5.20
C GLN A 320 13.57 8.14 5.44
#